data_AF-A0A972LTP1-F1
#
_entry.id   AF-A0A972LTP1-F1
#
_cell.length_a   1.000
_cell.length_b   1.000
_cell.length_c   1.000
_cell.angle_alpha   90.00
_cell.angle_beta   90.00
_cell.angle_gamma   90.00
#
_symmetry.space_group_name_H-M   'P 1'
#
loop_
_entity.id
_entity.type
_entity.pdbx_description
1 polymer ?
#
loop_
_entity_poly.entity_id
_entity_poly.type
_entity_poly.pdbx_seq_one_letter_code
_entity_poly.pdbx_strand_id
1 'polypeptide(L)'
;MLAFTPTLTPTLGYLWGLTSTTWLVLWAVLATLTVLLIVLLRTRWSQAKPWRKCAILSLWVHVLLGCVATTVRIVTGAPELGNDEPIRVSVTTVVATESPEPIEEITPEWEQPSEPPLIAPEAEPLEAPPLEPAEELEPLPEPEPSEPAPPLEAPSLLEAPTPTKPQPNPISDDGNVERPSKELPTKKPATQTNAPPEPSAPLVPEKPTNAKEPTKTTNPPPTESPLPDTYADRFAKDRDALVEQRGGSAQTERAVRAALGWLATAQSKNGGWDASRFGAGIARVVLDQDRRGAGAQADMGVTGLALLAFLGSGHTHTGGTYTHEVAGGLEYLRQRQRVDGSLYGEANFFARMYCHSMATFAVCEALALTNDERLEPMARAAVRYTLSMQHPTDGGWRYQRGDTGDTSQLGWQLMTLKSAQLAGIDIPPITWTRVDHFLRRVRRGNAGGLAAYRPHSSVSRTMTAEALFCRQLQQEQQLGQLSDAAIKEAIASVTKELPTASRRNFYFWYYATLALHRNQGQSAAAAEAWEAWNHALTTTLLATQQSDGSWDVNTAWGGCGGRVYTTALSALCLEVYYRYNPDQSPSKIADRDGWHSVHR
;
A
#
# COMPACT_ATOMS: atom_id res chain seq x y z
N MET A 1 -36.35 -22.87 40.63
CA MET A 1 -36.04 -22.10 41.86
C MET A 1 -34.56 -21.76 41.86
N LEU A 2 -34.22 -20.50 41.59
CA LEU A 2 -33.03 -19.78 42.04
C LEU A 2 -33.25 -18.33 41.60
N ALA A 3 -33.82 -17.53 42.50
CA ALA A 3 -34.10 -16.13 42.30
C ALA A 3 -32.85 -15.31 42.63
N PHE A 4 -32.30 -14.61 41.65
CA PHE A 4 -31.34 -13.54 41.88
C PHE A 4 -32.12 -12.23 42.06
N THR A 5 -32.11 -11.68 43.28
CA THR A 5 -32.59 -10.34 43.58
C THR A 5 -31.53 -9.30 43.19
N PRO A 6 -31.86 -8.25 42.42
CA PRO A 6 -30.98 -7.11 42.24
C PRO A 6 -31.27 -6.08 43.33
N THR A 7 -30.47 -6.08 44.40
CA THR A 7 -30.37 -4.94 45.31
C THR A 7 -29.24 -4.03 44.85
N LEU A 8 -29.54 -3.15 43.89
CA LEU A 8 -28.73 -1.97 43.60
C LEU A 8 -29.63 -0.72 43.61
N THR A 9 -29.61 -0.08 44.77
CA THR A 9 -29.72 1.38 45.03
C THR A 9 -31.00 2.16 44.64
N PRO A 10 -31.75 2.71 45.63
CA PRO A 10 -32.85 3.65 45.40
C PRO A 10 -32.40 5.09 45.06
N THR A 11 -31.12 5.32 44.75
CA THR A 11 -30.56 6.67 44.54
C THR A 11 -30.66 7.18 43.10
N LEU A 12 -30.89 6.32 42.10
CA LEU A 12 -31.02 6.72 40.69
C LEU A 12 -32.44 7.15 40.29
N GLY A 13 -33.47 6.74 41.04
CA GLY A 13 -34.87 7.11 40.75
C GLY A 13 -35.18 8.61 40.90
N TYR A 14 -34.39 9.34 41.69
CA TYR A 14 -34.56 10.78 41.89
C TYR A 14 -34.20 11.62 40.65
N LEU A 15 -33.38 11.09 39.72
CA LEU A 15 -32.98 11.81 38.50
C LEU A 15 -34.07 11.79 37.41
N TRP A 16 -35.01 10.84 37.46
CA TRP A 16 -36.10 10.74 36.49
C TRP A 16 -37.36 11.54 36.85
N GLY A 17 -37.42 12.13 38.06
CA GLY A 17 -38.50 13.02 38.50
C GLY A 17 -38.24 14.52 38.25
N LEU A 18 -37.14 14.86 37.57
CA LEU A 18 -36.70 16.24 37.36
C LEU A 18 -37.53 16.93 36.24
N THR A 19 -38.09 18.11 36.55
CA THR A 19 -38.88 18.90 35.59
C THR A 19 -38.00 19.44 34.46
N SER A 20 -38.58 19.72 33.28
CA SER A 20 -37.87 20.31 32.12
C SER A 20 -37.05 21.57 32.50
N THR A 21 -37.53 22.36 33.45
CA THR A 21 -36.84 23.53 33.99
C THR A 21 -35.54 23.20 34.75
N THR A 22 -35.49 22.10 35.50
CA THR A 22 -34.27 21.68 36.21
C THR A 22 -33.21 21.16 35.26
N TRP A 23 -33.61 20.50 34.17
CA TRP A 23 -32.71 20.10 33.10
C TRP A 23 -32.12 21.29 32.36
N LEU A 24 -32.93 22.32 32.06
CA LEU A 24 -32.45 23.56 31.45
C LEU A 24 -31.44 24.30 32.34
N VAL A 25 -31.69 24.37 33.64
CA VAL A 25 -30.75 24.97 34.60
C VAL A 25 -29.44 24.16 34.68
N LEU A 26 -29.52 22.82 34.71
CA LEU A 26 -28.35 21.95 34.70
C LEU A 26 -27.49 22.16 33.45
N TRP A 27 -28.11 22.20 32.27
CA TRP A 27 -27.42 22.44 31.00
C TRP A 27 -26.81 23.84 30.92
N ALA A 28 -27.51 24.87 31.42
CA ALA A 28 -26.98 26.22 31.50
C ALA A 28 -25.73 26.29 32.40
N VAL A 29 -25.76 25.64 33.57
CA VAL A 29 -24.61 25.56 34.49
C VAL A 29 -23.44 24.83 33.84
N LEU A 30 -23.69 23.70 33.16
CA LEU A 30 -22.65 22.93 32.47
C LEU A 30 -22.02 23.70 31.31
N ALA A 31 -22.83 24.41 30.51
CA ALA A 31 -22.33 25.26 29.44
C ALA A 31 -21.45 26.39 30.00
N THR A 32 -21.89 27.03 31.09
CA THR A 32 -21.15 28.11 31.75
C THR A 32 -19.80 27.62 32.30
N LEU A 33 -19.77 26.45 32.94
CA LEU A 33 -18.54 25.84 33.46
C LEU A 33 -17.58 25.40 32.35
N THR A 34 -18.11 24.94 31.21
CA THR A 34 -17.32 24.59 30.03
C THR A 34 -16.65 25.84 29.42
N VAL A 35 -17.38 26.94 29.30
CA VAL A 35 -16.83 28.23 28.84
C VAL A 35 -15.77 28.74 29.82
N LEU A 36 -16.03 28.68 31.13
CA LEU A 36 -15.06 29.08 32.16
C LEU A 36 -13.77 28.25 32.08
N LEU A 37 -13.88 26.94 31.84
CA LEU A 37 -12.75 26.03 31.69
C LEU A 37 -11.93 26.35 30.43
N ILE A 38 -12.59 26.65 29.31
CA ILE A 38 -11.92 27.07 28.06
C ILE A 38 -11.18 28.40 28.26
N VAL A 39 -11.79 29.36 28.95
CA VAL A 39 -11.15 30.65 29.28
C VAL A 39 -9.94 30.44 30.20
N LEU A 40 -10.06 29.58 31.21
CA LEU A 40 -8.94 29.23 32.10
C LEU A 40 -7.80 28.54 31.36
N LEU A 41 -8.09 27.68 30.38
CA LEU A 41 -7.09 27.02 29.53
C LEU A 41 -6.38 28.00 28.58
N ARG A 42 -7.01 29.13 28.22
CA ARG A 42 -6.48 30.13 27.29
C ARG A 42 -5.66 31.25 27.95
N THR A 43 -5.70 31.38 29.28
CA THR A 43 -4.89 32.36 30.02
C THR A 43 -3.51 31.81 30.39
N ARG A 44 -2.50 32.68 30.57
CA ARG A 44 -1.08 32.31 30.89
C ARG A 44 -0.90 31.62 32.25
N TRP A 45 -1.99 31.28 32.95
CA TRP A 45 -1.99 30.47 34.17
C TRP A 45 -1.74 28.97 33.89
N SER A 46 -1.54 28.58 32.62
CA SER A 46 -1.44 27.18 32.20
C SER A 46 -0.11 26.46 32.53
N GLN A 47 0.88 27.12 33.16
CA GLN A 47 2.23 26.56 33.34
C GLN A 47 2.50 25.78 34.65
N ALA A 48 1.53 25.63 35.57
CA ALA A 48 1.76 24.85 36.81
C ALA A 48 0.88 23.58 36.91
N LYS A 49 1.52 22.40 37.05
CA LYS A 49 0.97 21.08 37.46
C LYS A 49 0.03 20.37 36.44
N PRO A 50 0.57 19.69 35.40
CA PRO A 50 -0.23 19.04 34.33
C PRO A 50 -1.06 17.83 34.78
N TRP A 51 -0.60 17.03 35.74
CA TRP A 51 -1.31 15.80 36.14
C TRP A 51 -2.66 16.05 36.82
N ARG A 52 -2.75 17.07 37.68
CA ARG A 52 -4.01 17.49 38.32
C ARG A 52 -5.02 17.99 37.28
N LYS A 53 -4.54 18.52 36.16
CA LYS A 53 -5.38 19.05 35.07
C LYS A 53 -6.02 17.94 34.25
N CYS A 54 -5.25 16.89 33.93
CA CYS A 54 -5.80 15.70 33.28
C CYS A 54 -6.85 15.02 34.15
N ALA A 55 -6.65 14.96 35.47
CA ALA A 55 -7.62 14.41 36.40
C ALA A 55 -8.93 15.22 36.44
N ILE A 56 -8.84 16.56 36.53
CA ILE A 56 -10.02 17.45 36.56
C ILE A 56 -10.75 17.42 35.21
N LEU A 57 -10.03 17.45 34.09
CA LEU A 57 -10.62 17.40 32.75
C LEU A 57 -11.30 16.05 32.50
N SER A 58 -10.66 14.96 32.89
CA SER A 58 -11.24 13.62 32.79
C SER A 58 -12.51 13.53 33.62
N LEU A 59 -12.48 13.95 34.89
CA LEU A 59 -13.67 13.95 35.74
C LEU A 59 -14.82 14.77 35.13
N TRP A 60 -14.52 15.95 34.58
CA TRP A 60 -15.51 16.79 33.91
C TRP A 60 -16.14 16.14 32.67
N VAL A 61 -15.33 15.50 31.83
CA VAL A 61 -15.81 14.77 30.65
C VAL A 61 -16.73 13.62 31.05
N HIS A 62 -16.39 12.89 32.13
CA HIS A 62 -17.22 11.79 32.60
C HIS A 62 -18.55 12.26 33.22
N VAL A 63 -18.56 13.39 33.93
CA VAL A 63 -19.81 14.01 34.42
C VAL A 63 -20.69 14.44 33.24
N LEU A 64 -20.11 15.04 32.20
CA LEU A 64 -20.83 15.47 31.01
C LEU A 64 -21.43 14.27 30.25
N LEU A 65 -20.66 13.20 30.07
CA LEU A 65 -21.13 11.94 29.49
C LEU A 65 -22.24 11.28 30.32
N GLY A 66 -22.13 11.31 31.65
CA GLY A 66 -23.19 10.83 32.55
C GLY A 66 -24.49 11.61 32.39
N CYS A 67 -24.42 12.94 32.33
CA CYS A 67 -25.59 13.79 32.08
C CYS A 67 -26.21 13.50 30.70
N VAL A 68 -25.40 13.42 29.63
CA VAL A 68 -25.88 13.06 28.29
C VAL A 68 -26.61 11.72 28.30
N ALA A 69 -26.02 10.70 28.91
CA ALA A 69 -26.60 9.36 29.00
C ALA A 69 -27.95 9.33 29.75
N THR A 70 -28.14 10.22 30.74
CA THR A 70 -29.43 10.35 31.45
C THR A 70 -30.48 11.16 30.70
N THR A 71 -30.07 12.07 29.80
CA THR A 71 -30.99 12.94 29.03
C THR A 71 -31.41 12.39 27.68
N VAL A 72 -30.53 11.61 27.04
CA VAL A 72 -30.84 10.98 25.77
C VAL A 72 -31.60 9.70 26.09
N ARG A 73 -32.91 9.67 25.80
CA ARG A 73 -33.66 8.41 25.71
C ARG A 73 -33.01 7.57 24.61
N ILE A 74 -32.09 6.69 24.98
CA ILE A 74 -31.63 5.62 24.09
C ILE A 74 -32.88 4.83 23.73
N VAL A 75 -33.08 4.62 22.43
CA VAL A 75 -34.16 3.84 21.84
C VAL A 75 -34.07 2.40 22.37
N THR A 76 -34.67 2.18 23.53
CA THR A 76 -35.12 0.88 24.00
C THR A 76 -36.62 1.03 24.13
N GLY A 77 -37.35 0.43 23.18
CA GLY A 77 -38.80 0.43 23.18
C GLY A 77 -39.32 -0.07 24.52
N ALA A 78 -39.97 0.83 25.27
CA ALA A 78 -40.92 0.47 26.31
C ALA A 78 -42.31 0.86 25.79
N PRO A 79 -43.33 0.04 26.06
CA PRO A 79 -44.61 0.11 25.38
C PRO A 79 -45.45 1.24 25.99
N GLU A 80 -45.81 2.23 25.19
CA GLU A 80 -46.89 3.13 25.54
C GLU A 80 -48.18 2.68 24.84
N LEU A 81 -49.20 2.54 25.68
CA LEU A 81 -50.57 2.12 25.42
C LEU A 81 -51.15 2.71 24.12
N GLY A 82 -51.49 1.84 23.17
CA GLY A 82 -52.29 2.18 21.99
C GLY A 82 -53.20 1.00 21.66
N ASN A 83 -54.50 1.22 21.87
CA ASN A 83 -55.69 0.42 21.53
C ASN A 83 -55.46 -1.01 21.00
N ASP A 84 -55.88 -1.99 21.81
CA ASP A 84 -56.08 -3.38 21.43
C ASP A 84 -57.14 -3.51 20.32
N GLU A 85 -56.70 -3.80 19.09
CA GLU A 85 -57.47 -4.63 18.16
C GLU A 85 -56.67 -5.89 17.83
N PRO A 86 -57.20 -7.11 18.08
CA PRO A 86 -56.47 -8.33 17.82
C PRO A 86 -56.39 -8.62 16.32
N ILE A 87 -55.16 -8.62 15.80
CA ILE A 87 -54.85 -9.10 14.44
C ILE A 87 -55.22 -10.59 14.35
N ARG A 88 -56.26 -10.92 13.57
CA ARG A 88 -56.57 -12.31 13.17
C ARG A 88 -55.66 -12.74 12.03
N VAL A 89 -54.79 -13.69 12.29
CA VAL A 89 -54.05 -14.41 11.25
C VAL A 89 -54.79 -15.71 10.92
N SER A 90 -55.39 -15.80 9.74
CA SER A 90 -55.94 -17.06 9.21
C SER A 90 -54.88 -17.78 8.40
N VAL A 91 -54.46 -18.96 8.85
CA VAL A 91 -53.61 -19.88 8.09
C VAL A 91 -54.50 -20.68 7.15
N THR A 92 -54.47 -20.36 5.86
CA THR A 92 -55.10 -21.17 4.81
C THR A 92 -54.08 -22.16 4.29
N THR A 93 -54.23 -23.43 4.64
CA THR A 93 -53.53 -24.55 4.01
C THR A 93 -54.18 -24.84 2.66
N VAL A 94 -53.48 -24.51 1.57
CA VAL A 94 -53.85 -24.97 0.23
C VAL A 94 -53.07 -26.24 -0.07
N VAL A 95 -53.79 -27.35 -0.22
CA VAL A 95 -53.27 -28.61 -0.73
C VAL A 95 -53.09 -28.46 -2.23
N ALA A 96 -51.85 -28.54 -2.71
CA ALA A 96 -51.54 -28.53 -4.13
C ALA A 96 -51.55 -29.97 -4.69
N THR A 97 -52.39 -30.21 -5.68
CA THR A 97 -52.34 -31.38 -6.57
C THR A 97 -51.96 -30.93 -7.98
N GLU A 98 -50.95 -31.62 -8.54
CA GLU A 98 -50.58 -31.80 -9.96
C GLU A 98 -49.70 -30.75 -10.70
N SER A 99 -48.42 -31.15 -10.88
CA SER A 99 -47.58 -31.25 -12.10
C SER A 99 -47.33 -30.06 -13.08
N PRO A 100 -46.16 -30.06 -13.79
CA PRO A 100 -45.30 -28.88 -13.89
C PRO A 100 -45.30 -28.17 -15.25
N GLU A 101 -45.20 -26.84 -15.22
CA GLU A 101 -44.84 -25.96 -16.34
C GLU A 101 -43.71 -25.00 -15.90
N PRO A 102 -42.94 -24.42 -16.84
CA PRO A 102 -41.54 -24.04 -16.61
C PRO A 102 -41.38 -22.86 -15.65
N ILE A 103 -40.35 -22.94 -14.80
CA ILE A 103 -39.97 -21.90 -13.86
C ILE A 103 -39.47 -20.67 -14.63
N GLU A 104 -40.25 -19.60 -14.64
CA GLU A 104 -39.74 -18.24 -14.90
C GLU A 104 -39.00 -17.75 -13.64
N GLU A 105 -37.74 -17.40 -13.85
CA GLU A 105 -36.81 -16.89 -12.85
C GLU A 105 -37.21 -15.46 -12.46
N ILE A 106 -37.79 -15.30 -11.27
CA ILE A 106 -38.12 -13.97 -10.71
C ILE A 106 -36.81 -13.28 -10.32
N THR A 107 -36.37 -12.34 -11.16
CA THR A 107 -35.28 -11.41 -10.87
C THR A 107 -35.72 -10.38 -9.83
N PRO A 108 -34.91 -10.08 -8.79
CA PRO A 108 -35.24 -9.04 -7.81
C PRO A 108 -35.22 -7.63 -8.46
N GLU A 109 -36.15 -6.78 -8.01
CA GLU A 109 -36.54 -5.47 -8.57
C GLU A 109 -35.43 -4.38 -8.66
N TRP A 110 -34.17 -4.70 -8.36
CA TRP A 110 -33.04 -3.76 -8.49
C TRP A 110 -32.13 -4.04 -9.70
N GLU A 111 -32.49 -5.02 -10.55
CA GLU A 111 -31.74 -5.40 -11.75
C GLU A 111 -32.36 -4.96 -13.08
N GLN A 112 -33.45 -4.16 -13.08
CA GLN A 112 -33.99 -3.58 -14.32
C GLN A 112 -33.34 -2.23 -14.66
N PRO A 113 -32.82 -2.03 -15.89
CA PRO A 113 -32.37 -0.72 -16.35
C PRO A 113 -33.58 0.19 -16.60
N SER A 114 -33.65 1.32 -15.88
CA SER A 114 -34.63 2.37 -16.17
C SER A 114 -34.25 3.08 -17.47
N GLU A 115 -34.98 2.83 -18.55
CA GLU A 115 -35.01 3.71 -19.73
C GLU A 115 -35.74 5.03 -19.40
N PRO A 116 -35.27 6.19 -19.88
CA PRO A 116 -35.96 7.46 -19.67
C PRO A 116 -37.17 7.61 -20.62
N PRO A 117 -38.28 8.25 -20.20
CA PRO A 117 -39.45 8.39 -21.04
C PRO A 117 -39.27 9.47 -22.12
N LEU A 118 -39.48 9.08 -23.37
CA LEU A 118 -39.74 9.98 -24.50
C LEU A 118 -41.19 10.49 -24.42
N ILE A 119 -41.38 11.70 -23.87
CA ILE A 119 -42.53 12.56 -24.19
C ILE A 119 -42.01 14.00 -24.32
N ALA A 120 -42.09 14.54 -25.54
CA ALA A 120 -41.78 15.92 -25.85
C ALA A 120 -42.95 16.84 -25.46
N PRO A 121 -42.70 17.99 -24.81
CA PRO A 121 -43.63 19.11 -24.85
C PRO A 121 -43.33 20.01 -26.05
N GLU A 122 -44.37 20.25 -26.84
CA GLU A 122 -44.46 21.22 -27.92
C GLU A 122 -44.37 22.64 -27.34
N ALA A 123 -43.42 23.45 -27.81
CA ALA A 123 -43.26 24.85 -27.41
C ALA A 123 -43.22 25.74 -28.67
N GLU A 124 -44.10 26.74 -28.67
CA GLU A 124 -44.27 27.75 -29.73
C GLU A 124 -43.00 28.59 -29.98
N PRO A 125 -42.83 29.17 -31.19
CA PRO A 125 -41.63 29.92 -31.55
C PRO A 125 -41.67 31.35 -30.99
N LEU A 126 -40.65 31.71 -30.20
CA LEU A 126 -40.39 33.10 -29.80
C LEU A 126 -39.34 33.71 -30.73
N GLU A 127 -39.70 34.85 -31.33
CA GLU A 127 -38.88 35.65 -32.24
C GLU A 127 -37.58 36.18 -31.58
N ALA A 128 -36.52 36.26 -32.39
CA ALA A 128 -35.24 36.84 -31.99
C ALA A 128 -35.30 38.38 -31.95
N PRO A 129 -34.78 39.04 -30.90
CA PRO A 129 -34.63 40.49 -30.89
C PRO A 129 -33.45 40.95 -31.78
N PRO A 130 -33.47 42.20 -32.29
CA PRO A 130 -32.52 42.68 -33.29
C PRO A 130 -31.14 43.00 -32.69
N LEU A 131 -30.09 42.81 -33.51
CA LEU A 131 -28.72 43.21 -33.22
C LEU A 131 -28.56 44.74 -33.29
N GLU A 132 -28.11 45.36 -32.19
CA GLU A 132 -27.57 46.73 -32.20
C GLU A 132 -26.03 46.73 -32.37
N PRO A 133 -25.44 47.81 -32.93
CA PRO A 133 -24.06 47.81 -33.41
C PRO A 133 -23.03 47.99 -32.29
N ALA A 134 -21.83 47.46 -32.52
CA ALA A 134 -20.70 47.49 -31.61
C ALA A 134 -20.26 48.94 -31.26
N GLU A 135 -20.24 49.26 -29.96
CA GLU A 135 -19.47 50.38 -29.43
C GLU A 135 -18.01 49.97 -29.18
N GLU A 136 -17.12 50.81 -29.68
CA GLU A 136 -15.67 50.76 -29.60
C GLU A 136 -15.22 51.08 -28.16
N LEU A 137 -14.68 50.08 -27.45
CA LEU A 137 -14.10 50.26 -26.12
C LEU A 137 -12.57 50.41 -26.22
N GLU A 138 -12.06 51.51 -25.69
CA GLU A 138 -10.64 51.86 -25.62
C GLU A 138 -9.78 50.81 -24.87
N PRO A 139 -8.48 50.68 -25.20
CA PRO A 139 -7.62 49.67 -24.61
C PRO A 139 -7.24 50.02 -23.16
N LEU A 140 -7.44 49.06 -22.25
CA LEU A 140 -6.94 49.10 -20.87
C LEU A 140 -5.41 48.89 -20.83
N PRO A 141 -4.68 49.54 -19.91
CA PRO A 141 -3.22 49.47 -19.85
C PRO A 141 -2.72 48.11 -19.34
N GLU A 142 -1.59 47.65 -19.90
CA GLU A 142 -0.91 46.40 -19.51
C GLU A 142 -0.49 46.40 -18.03
N PRO A 143 -0.65 45.27 -17.30
CA PRO A 143 -0.13 45.14 -15.95
C PRO A 143 1.38 44.84 -15.98
N GLU A 144 2.15 45.62 -15.21
CA GLU A 144 3.59 45.40 -15.00
C GLU A 144 3.89 44.04 -14.32
N PRO A 145 5.06 43.44 -14.60
CA PRO A 145 5.44 42.13 -14.07
C PRO A 145 5.69 42.20 -12.55
N SER A 146 4.89 41.45 -11.78
CA SER A 146 5.13 41.25 -10.34
C SER A 146 6.30 40.29 -10.10
N GLU A 147 7.23 40.70 -9.23
CA GLU A 147 8.37 39.89 -8.81
C GLU A 147 7.94 38.57 -8.15
N PRO A 148 8.68 37.46 -8.34
CA PRO A 148 8.38 36.20 -7.71
C PRO A 148 8.60 36.26 -6.19
N ALA A 149 7.63 35.74 -5.43
CA ALA A 149 7.68 35.65 -3.98
C ALA A 149 8.94 34.90 -3.47
N PRO A 150 9.57 35.34 -2.37
CA PRO A 150 10.77 34.72 -1.85
C PRO A 150 10.50 33.31 -1.28
N PRO A 151 11.50 32.41 -1.28
CA PRO A 151 11.37 31.07 -0.70
C PRO A 151 11.12 31.13 0.80
N LEU A 152 10.17 30.34 1.30
CA LEU A 152 9.99 30.10 2.74
C LEU A 152 11.26 29.46 3.32
N GLU A 153 11.97 30.21 4.16
CA GLU A 153 13.10 29.73 4.95
C GLU A 153 12.63 28.65 5.94
N ALA A 154 13.43 27.59 6.07
CA ALA A 154 13.27 26.58 7.11
C ALA A 154 13.50 27.22 8.49
N PRO A 155 12.73 26.86 9.54
CA PRO A 155 12.97 27.36 10.88
C PRO A 155 14.38 26.96 11.35
N SER A 156 15.14 27.96 11.81
CA SER A 156 16.47 27.84 12.40
C SER A 156 16.49 26.75 13.48
N LEU A 157 17.38 25.77 13.31
CA LEU A 157 17.69 24.75 14.30
C LEU A 157 18.36 25.44 15.48
N LEU A 158 17.68 25.45 16.64
CA LEU A 158 18.34 25.71 17.92
C LEU A 158 19.50 24.72 18.09
N GLU A 159 20.69 25.24 18.39
CA GLU A 159 21.87 24.44 18.71
C GLU A 159 21.57 23.44 19.82
N ALA A 160 21.93 22.18 19.59
CA ALA A 160 21.81 21.13 20.60
C ALA A 160 22.84 21.37 21.73
N PRO A 161 22.46 21.27 23.02
CA PRO A 161 23.42 21.35 24.11
C PRO A 161 24.38 20.14 24.08
N THR A 162 25.66 20.43 24.27
CA THR A 162 26.78 19.48 24.35
C THR A 162 26.52 18.37 25.39
N PRO A 163 26.82 17.09 25.09
CA PRO A 163 26.55 16.01 26.04
C PRO A 163 27.54 16.05 27.22
N THR A 164 27.02 16.30 28.41
CA THR A 164 27.74 16.13 29.68
C THR A 164 28.00 14.65 29.94
N LYS A 165 29.25 14.28 30.23
CA LYS A 165 29.67 12.93 30.65
C LYS A 165 28.85 12.43 31.85
N PRO A 166 28.44 11.15 31.90
CA PRO A 166 27.83 10.61 33.11
C PRO A 166 28.89 10.41 34.21
N GLN A 167 28.64 10.96 35.39
CA GLN A 167 29.30 10.52 36.62
C GLN A 167 28.59 9.25 37.17
N PRO A 168 29.33 8.31 37.75
CA PRO A 168 28.79 7.08 38.33
C PRO A 168 28.31 7.32 39.75
N ASN A 169 27.26 6.63 40.17
CA ASN A 169 26.82 6.57 41.57
C ASN A 169 26.16 5.20 41.84
N PRO A 170 26.13 4.73 43.10
CA PRO A 170 27.09 3.73 43.57
C PRO A 170 26.50 2.32 43.72
N ILE A 171 27.42 1.38 43.79
CA ILE A 171 27.25 -0.05 44.06
C ILE A 171 26.59 -0.23 45.43
N SER A 172 25.47 -0.98 45.48
CA SER A 172 25.07 -1.72 46.68
C SER A 172 25.58 -3.15 46.52
N ASP A 173 26.54 -3.44 47.37
CA ASP A 173 27.13 -4.75 47.67
C ASP A 173 26.06 -5.66 48.31
N ASP A 174 25.96 -6.89 47.84
CA ASP A 174 25.56 -8.05 48.65
C ASP A 174 25.71 -9.34 47.82
N GLY A 175 26.50 -10.28 48.36
CA GLY A 175 26.21 -11.70 48.21
C GLY A 175 27.10 -12.52 47.29
N ASN A 176 28.35 -12.69 47.70
CA ASN A 176 29.25 -13.79 47.37
C ASN A 176 28.58 -15.19 47.45
N VAL A 177 28.56 -15.98 46.36
CA VAL A 177 28.68 -17.46 46.43
C VAL A 177 29.38 -18.02 45.17
N GLU A 178 30.60 -18.51 45.42
CA GLU A 178 31.39 -19.56 44.78
C GLU A 178 30.91 -20.25 43.48
N ARG A 179 31.82 -20.23 42.50
CA ARG A 179 31.94 -21.16 41.38
C ARG A 179 32.72 -22.41 41.85
N PRO A 180 32.36 -23.61 41.38
CA PRO A 180 33.39 -24.58 41.05
C PRO A 180 33.24 -25.10 39.62
N SER A 181 34.36 -25.05 38.91
CA SER A 181 34.64 -25.74 37.66
C SER A 181 34.63 -27.26 37.88
N LYS A 182 34.08 -28.05 36.93
CA LYS A 182 34.59 -29.39 36.59
C LYS A 182 34.03 -29.91 35.26
N GLU A 183 34.96 -30.05 34.31
CA GLU A 183 35.24 -31.13 33.37
C GLU A 183 34.11 -32.00 32.75
N LEU A 184 34.27 -32.16 31.43
CA LEU A 184 33.67 -33.17 30.54
C LEU A 184 33.79 -34.61 31.10
N PRO A 185 32.90 -35.52 30.63
CA PRO A 185 33.47 -36.60 29.82
C PRO A 185 32.69 -36.92 28.54
N THR A 186 33.50 -37.28 27.55
CA THR A 186 33.24 -37.94 26.28
C THR A 186 32.35 -39.18 26.35
N LYS A 187 31.39 -39.33 25.42
CA LYS A 187 31.09 -40.60 24.75
C LYS A 187 30.19 -40.42 23.50
N LYS A 188 30.71 -40.88 22.35
CA LYS A 188 30.01 -41.36 21.14
C LYS A 188 30.73 -42.67 20.73
N PRO A 189 30.20 -43.52 19.84
CA PRO A 189 28.83 -43.67 19.33
C PRO A 189 28.31 -45.12 19.42
N ALA A 190 27.01 -45.34 19.21
CA ALA A 190 26.47 -46.66 18.87
C ALA A 190 25.74 -46.56 17.53
N THR A 191 26.28 -47.29 16.57
CA THR A 191 25.80 -47.53 15.21
C THR A 191 24.56 -48.42 15.24
N GLN A 192 23.55 -48.13 14.42
CA GLN A 192 22.71 -49.16 13.82
C GLN A 192 22.14 -48.68 12.48
N THR A 193 22.79 -49.20 11.45
CA THR A 193 22.42 -49.29 10.03
C THR A 193 21.11 -50.07 9.88
N ASN A 194 20.25 -49.71 8.91
CA ASN A 194 19.49 -50.66 8.09
C ASN A 194 18.67 -49.97 6.99
N ALA A 195 19.00 -50.31 5.73
CA ALA A 195 18.15 -50.33 4.54
C ALA A 195 18.88 -51.20 3.49
N PRO A 196 18.24 -51.72 2.42
CA PRO A 196 16.86 -52.19 2.19
C PRO A 196 16.86 -53.64 1.62
N PRO A 197 15.71 -54.21 1.19
CA PRO A 197 15.77 -55.03 -0.02
C PRO A 197 14.57 -54.89 -0.99
N GLU A 198 14.90 -54.88 -2.28
CA GLU A 198 14.13 -55.35 -3.44
C GLU A 198 15.09 -56.28 -4.23
N PRO A 199 14.70 -57.08 -5.26
CA PRO A 199 13.41 -57.15 -5.98
C PRO A 199 12.89 -58.59 -6.19
N SER A 200 11.65 -58.77 -6.68
CA SER A 200 11.26 -59.92 -7.55
C SER A 200 9.86 -59.74 -8.18
N ALA A 201 9.81 -59.79 -9.50
CA ALA A 201 8.67 -60.17 -10.36
C ALA A 201 9.06 -61.50 -11.07
N PRO A 202 8.22 -62.21 -11.86
CA PRO A 202 6.87 -61.88 -12.37
C PRO A 202 5.85 -63.04 -12.23
N LEU A 203 4.59 -62.85 -12.67
CA LEU A 203 3.77 -63.84 -13.40
C LEU A 203 2.40 -63.24 -13.81
N VAL A 204 2.02 -63.50 -15.07
CA VAL A 204 0.79 -63.08 -15.77
C VAL A 204 -0.34 -64.09 -15.51
N PRO A 205 -1.63 -63.68 -15.47
CA PRO A 205 -2.60 -64.27 -16.40
C PRO A 205 -3.67 -63.30 -16.97
N GLU A 206 -4.41 -63.83 -17.92
CA GLU A 206 -5.18 -63.23 -19.02
C GLU A 206 -6.46 -62.42 -18.70
N LYS A 207 -6.88 -61.70 -19.74
CA LYS A 207 -8.04 -60.84 -19.92
C LYS A 207 -9.37 -61.62 -19.92
N PRO A 208 -10.50 -60.96 -19.56
CA PRO A 208 -11.61 -60.97 -20.49
C PRO A 208 -12.23 -59.59 -20.75
N THR A 209 -12.83 -59.54 -21.92
CA THR A 209 -13.28 -58.41 -22.72
C THR A 209 -14.62 -57.83 -22.27
N ASN A 210 -14.83 -56.55 -22.60
CA ASN A 210 -16.10 -55.86 -22.86
C ASN A 210 -16.80 -55.11 -21.71
N ALA A 211 -16.51 -53.81 -21.57
CA ALA A 211 -17.47 -52.79 -21.15
C ALA A 211 -17.02 -51.40 -21.67
N LYS A 212 -17.97 -50.64 -22.23
CA LYS A 212 -17.81 -49.37 -22.96
C LYS A 212 -17.04 -48.29 -22.19
N GLU A 213 -16.09 -47.64 -22.88
CA GLU A 213 -15.38 -46.45 -22.40
C GLU A 213 -16.30 -45.22 -22.29
N PRO A 214 -16.28 -44.48 -21.17
CA PRO A 214 -16.63 -43.07 -21.15
C PRO A 214 -15.45 -42.26 -21.69
N THR A 215 -15.74 -41.34 -22.60
CA THR A 215 -14.80 -40.42 -23.25
C THR A 215 -13.94 -39.70 -22.21
N LYS A 216 -12.66 -40.05 -22.13
CA LYS A 216 -11.64 -39.25 -21.45
C LYS A 216 -11.43 -37.98 -22.25
N THR A 217 -11.96 -36.87 -21.74
CA THR A 217 -11.44 -35.53 -22.08
C THR A 217 -10.00 -35.49 -21.59
N THR A 218 -9.05 -35.76 -22.48
CA THR A 218 -7.64 -35.49 -22.22
C THR A 218 -7.48 -33.99 -22.17
N ASN A 219 -7.41 -33.44 -20.95
CA ASN A 219 -6.82 -32.12 -20.78
C ASN A 219 -5.42 -32.16 -21.41
N PRO A 220 -5.04 -31.16 -22.23
CA PRO A 220 -3.67 -31.06 -22.69
C PRO A 220 -2.75 -30.96 -21.45
N PRO A 221 -1.50 -31.46 -21.54
CA PRO A 221 -0.52 -31.24 -20.48
C PRO A 221 -0.42 -29.74 -20.18
N PRO A 222 -0.12 -29.34 -18.92
CA PRO A 222 0.06 -27.94 -18.60
C PRO A 222 1.16 -27.40 -19.51
N THR A 223 0.76 -26.56 -20.46
CA THR A 223 1.69 -25.76 -21.25
C THR A 223 2.49 -24.97 -20.23
N GLU A 224 3.81 -25.16 -20.17
CA GLU A 224 4.70 -24.26 -19.42
C GLU A 224 4.29 -22.84 -19.82
N SER A 225 3.67 -22.10 -18.89
CA SER A 225 3.32 -20.72 -19.18
C SER A 225 4.65 -20.00 -19.43
N PRO A 226 4.87 -19.48 -20.66
CA PRO A 226 6.15 -18.88 -20.98
C PRO A 226 6.37 -17.68 -20.05
N LEU A 227 7.64 -17.47 -19.66
CA LEU A 227 8.07 -16.29 -18.90
C LEU A 227 7.39 -15.04 -19.48
N PRO A 228 6.67 -14.23 -18.67
CA PRO A 228 6.00 -13.06 -19.20
C PRO A 228 6.98 -12.10 -19.88
N ASP A 229 6.63 -11.61 -21.08
CA ASP A 229 7.51 -10.75 -21.91
C ASP A 229 8.04 -9.53 -21.15
N THR A 230 7.23 -8.97 -20.25
CA THR A 230 7.63 -7.83 -19.42
C THR A 230 8.84 -8.13 -18.53
N TYR A 231 9.10 -9.41 -18.19
CA TYR A 231 10.22 -9.84 -17.35
C TYR A 231 11.38 -10.47 -18.14
N ALA A 232 11.23 -10.63 -19.46
CA ALA A 232 12.20 -11.35 -20.30
C ALA A 232 13.61 -10.74 -20.26
N ASP A 233 13.72 -9.41 -20.28
CA ASP A 233 15.00 -8.69 -20.35
C ASP A 233 15.91 -8.94 -19.14
N ARG A 234 15.36 -9.40 -18.01
CA ARG A 234 16.12 -9.78 -16.81
C ARG A 234 17.08 -10.96 -17.07
N PHE A 235 16.74 -11.80 -18.04
CA PHE A 235 17.47 -13.01 -18.42
C PHE A 235 18.09 -12.92 -19.83
N ALA A 236 18.07 -11.74 -20.45
CA ALA A 236 18.64 -11.52 -21.77
C ALA A 236 20.15 -11.84 -21.77
N LYS A 237 20.64 -12.50 -22.83
CA LYS A 237 22.07 -12.84 -22.97
C LYS A 237 22.93 -11.59 -23.13
N ASP A 238 22.35 -10.55 -23.73
CA ASP A 238 22.92 -9.24 -24.00
C ASP A 238 22.46 -8.17 -22.99
N ARG A 239 22.10 -8.58 -21.77
CA ARG A 239 21.62 -7.68 -20.72
C ARG A 239 22.54 -6.47 -20.49
N ASP A 240 23.85 -6.67 -20.49
CA ASP A 240 24.81 -5.57 -20.32
C ASP A 240 24.70 -4.52 -21.45
N ALA A 241 24.45 -4.95 -22.69
CA ALA A 241 24.22 -4.04 -23.80
C ALA A 241 22.86 -3.31 -23.68
N LEU A 242 21.82 -4.02 -23.23
CA LEU A 242 20.51 -3.40 -22.93
C LEU A 242 20.60 -2.36 -21.81
N VAL A 243 21.50 -2.55 -20.85
CA VAL A 243 21.78 -1.61 -19.76
C VAL A 243 22.51 -0.37 -20.26
N GLU A 244 23.46 -0.49 -21.21
CA GLU A 244 24.20 0.66 -21.75
C GLU A 244 23.40 1.49 -22.77
N GLN A 245 22.67 0.80 -23.67
CA GLN A 245 21.44 1.33 -24.26
C GLN A 245 20.50 1.69 -23.08
N ARG A 246 19.39 2.40 -23.17
CA ARG A 246 18.50 2.69 -22.00
C ARG A 246 19.11 3.51 -20.82
N GLY A 247 20.43 3.68 -20.70
CA GLY A 247 21.09 4.71 -19.87
C GLY A 247 21.76 4.26 -18.57
N GLY A 248 21.89 2.96 -18.32
CA GLY A 248 22.74 2.43 -17.26
C GLY A 248 24.21 2.30 -17.68
N SER A 249 25.02 1.65 -16.85
CA SER A 249 26.43 1.40 -17.15
C SER A 249 27.00 0.21 -16.37
N ALA A 250 28.22 -0.21 -16.69
CA ALA A 250 28.96 -1.17 -15.87
C ALA A 250 29.14 -0.71 -14.40
N GLN A 251 29.12 0.60 -14.12
CA GLN A 251 29.18 1.12 -12.75
C GLN A 251 27.86 0.90 -12.00
N THR A 252 26.72 1.15 -12.65
CA THR A 252 25.40 0.90 -12.04
C THR A 252 25.19 -0.59 -11.80
N GLU A 253 25.61 -1.48 -12.72
CA GLU A 253 25.53 -2.93 -12.52
C GLU A 253 26.44 -3.43 -11.38
N ARG A 254 27.63 -2.83 -11.20
CA ARG A 254 28.45 -3.11 -10.02
C ARG A 254 27.77 -2.68 -8.73
N ALA A 255 27.11 -1.51 -8.74
CA ALA A 255 26.37 -1.03 -7.59
C ALA A 255 25.19 -1.94 -7.23
N VAL A 256 24.44 -2.43 -8.23
CA VAL A 256 23.38 -3.44 -8.03
C VAL A 256 23.97 -4.71 -7.43
N ARG A 257 25.03 -5.27 -7.99
CA ARG A 257 25.68 -6.49 -7.45
C ARG A 257 26.14 -6.32 -6.00
N ALA A 258 26.71 -5.17 -5.65
CA ALA A 258 27.12 -4.86 -4.28
C ALA A 258 25.91 -4.76 -3.34
N ALA A 259 24.81 -4.14 -3.78
CA ALA A 259 23.56 -4.06 -3.04
C ALA A 259 22.98 -5.45 -2.73
N LEU A 260 22.93 -6.32 -3.75
CA LEU A 260 22.44 -7.70 -3.60
C LEU A 260 23.34 -8.53 -2.67
N GLY A 261 24.66 -8.36 -2.76
CA GLY A 261 25.61 -9.02 -1.86
C GLY A 261 25.43 -8.58 -0.39
N TRP A 262 25.16 -7.29 -0.18
CA TRP A 262 24.81 -6.78 1.15
C TRP A 262 23.49 -7.37 1.63
N LEU A 263 22.44 -7.38 0.80
CA LEU A 263 21.14 -7.94 1.15
C LEU A 263 21.25 -9.42 1.52
N ALA A 264 22.03 -10.21 0.77
CA ALA A 264 22.28 -11.62 1.07
C ALA A 264 22.94 -11.79 2.44
N THR A 265 23.98 -11.01 2.73
CA THR A 265 24.67 -11.01 4.03
C THR A 265 23.75 -10.54 5.17
N ALA A 266 22.82 -9.62 4.88
CA ALA A 266 21.87 -9.07 5.82
C ALA A 266 20.68 -10.00 6.11
N GLN A 267 20.51 -11.12 5.41
CA GLN A 267 19.42 -12.06 5.67
C GLN A 267 19.61 -12.74 7.04
N SER A 268 18.53 -12.93 7.79
CA SER A 268 18.55 -13.67 9.05
C SER A 268 18.46 -15.18 8.80
N LYS A 269 18.90 -15.99 9.77
CA LYS A 269 18.86 -17.47 9.68
C LYS A 269 17.46 -18.06 9.44
N ASN A 270 16.40 -17.33 9.76
CA ASN A 270 15.02 -17.72 9.51
C ASN A 270 14.53 -17.38 8.09
N GLY A 271 15.40 -16.84 7.23
CA GLY A 271 15.11 -16.43 5.85
C GLY A 271 14.58 -15.00 5.69
N GLY A 272 14.17 -14.33 6.78
CA GLY A 272 13.64 -12.96 6.71
C GLY A 272 14.71 -11.89 6.89
N TRP A 273 14.34 -10.64 6.58
CA TRP A 273 15.11 -9.44 6.91
C TRP A 273 14.48 -8.74 8.11
N ASP A 274 15.29 -8.50 9.14
CA ASP A 274 14.86 -7.84 10.39
C ASP A 274 14.94 -6.32 10.20
N ALA A 275 13.77 -5.67 10.14
CA ALA A 275 13.69 -4.24 9.89
C ALA A 275 14.37 -3.45 11.02
N SER A 276 14.06 -3.78 12.27
CA SER A 276 14.56 -3.06 13.46
C SER A 276 16.07 -3.15 13.60
N ARG A 277 16.66 -4.32 13.33
CA ARG A 277 18.12 -4.56 13.35
C ARG A 277 18.86 -3.61 12.41
N PHE A 278 18.20 -3.21 11.34
CA PHE A 278 18.75 -2.34 10.31
C PHE A 278 18.23 -0.90 10.38
N GLY A 279 17.74 -0.45 11.54
CA GLY A 279 17.42 0.95 11.80
C GLY A 279 16.03 1.40 11.35
N ALA A 280 15.11 0.45 11.13
CA ALA A 280 13.69 0.76 10.97
C ALA A 280 13.04 1.18 12.30
N GLY A 281 11.90 1.89 12.21
CA GLY A 281 11.12 2.30 13.39
C GLY A 281 11.71 3.44 14.21
N ILE A 282 12.67 4.19 13.67
CA ILE A 282 13.29 5.36 14.32
C ILE A 282 12.48 6.64 14.01
N ALA A 283 11.65 6.65 12.96
CA ALA A 283 10.80 7.79 12.63
C ALA A 283 9.70 8.01 13.69
N ARG A 284 9.75 9.16 14.37
CA ARG A 284 8.83 9.49 15.46
C ARG A 284 7.64 10.33 15.02
N VAL A 285 7.79 11.29 14.10
CA VAL A 285 6.69 12.16 13.66
C VAL A 285 6.70 12.31 12.14
N VAL A 286 5.58 11.99 11.48
CA VAL A 286 5.37 12.18 10.04
C VAL A 286 4.00 12.81 9.83
N LEU A 287 3.94 13.96 9.15
CA LEU A 287 2.72 14.76 8.94
C LEU A 287 2.01 15.10 10.25
N ASP A 288 2.76 15.61 11.23
CA ASP A 288 2.27 15.98 12.58
C ASP A 288 1.59 14.84 13.37
N GLN A 289 1.80 13.60 12.95
CA GLN A 289 1.31 12.41 13.63
C GLN A 289 2.49 11.59 14.17
N ASP A 290 2.44 11.29 15.47
CA ASP A 290 3.33 10.32 16.08
C ASP A 290 3.03 8.94 15.50
N ARG A 291 4.00 8.40 14.75
CA ARG A 291 3.87 7.08 14.11
C ARG A 291 4.31 5.94 15.04
N ARG A 292 4.72 6.25 16.27
CA ARG A 292 5.08 5.31 17.35
C ARG A 292 6.07 4.25 16.91
N GLY A 293 7.10 4.65 16.17
CA GLY A 293 8.11 3.74 15.62
C GLY A 293 7.57 2.80 14.53
N ALA A 294 6.58 3.25 13.75
CA ALA A 294 6.09 2.52 12.59
C ALA A 294 7.27 2.08 11.71
N GLY A 295 7.28 0.79 11.37
CA GLY A 295 8.37 0.18 10.63
C GLY A 295 9.27 -0.74 11.46
N ALA A 296 9.29 -0.63 12.78
CA ALA A 296 10.09 -1.51 13.64
C ALA A 296 9.79 -3.01 13.43
N GLN A 297 8.53 -3.35 13.13
CA GLN A 297 8.06 -4.72 12.89
C GLN A 297 7.69 -4.95 11.42
N ALA A 298 8.31 -4.22 10.49
CA ALA A 298 8.01 -4.29 9.06
C ALA A 298 8.77 -5.40 8.31
N ASP A 299 9.21 -6.45 9.01
CA ASP A 299 10.05 -7.53 8.48
C ASP A 299 9.47 -8.16 7.21
N MET A 300 8.15 -8.36 7.15
CA MET A 300 7.50 -8.91 5.95
C MET A 300 7.65 -7.98 4.74
N GLY A 301 7.51 -6.67 4.95
CA GLY A 301 7.64 -5.68 3.89
C GLY A 301 9.07 -5.55 3.39
N VAL A 302 10.04 -5.44 4.30
CA VAL A 302 11.46 -5.35 3.90
C VAL A 302 11.99 -6.67 3.32
N THR A 303 11.46 -7.81 3.74
CA THR A 303 11.72 -9.11 3.08
C THR A 303 11.17 -9.11 1.66
N GLY A 304 9.94 -8.62 1.46
CA GLY A 304 9.35 -8.46 0.12
C GLY A 304 10.20 -7.56 -0.78
N LEU A 305 10.68 -6.42 -0.28
CA LEU A 305 11.56 -5.53 -1.05
C LEU A 305 12.92 -6.16 -1.38
N ALA A 306 13.53 -6.88 -0.44
CA ALA A 306 14.79 -7.58 -0.69
C ALA A 306 14.61 -8.65 -1.77
N LEU A 307 13.53 -9.45 -1.69
CA LEU A 307 13.17 -10.42 -2.72
C LEU A 307 12.96 -9.76 -4.08
N LEU A 308 12.23 -8.64 -4.16
CA LEU A 308 12.01 -7.93 -5.41
C LEU A 308 13.32 -7.45 -6.06
N ALA A 309 14.32 -7.04 -5.28
CA ALA A 309 15.64 -6.68 -5.82
C ALA A 309 16.36 -7.90 -6.42
N PHE A 310 16.38 -9.03 -5.71
CA PHE A 310 16.94 -10.28 -6.26
C PHE A 310 16.23 -10.72 -7.55
N LEU A 311 14.89 -10.75 -7.52
CA LEU A 311 14.05 -11.14 -8.66
C LEU A 311 14.21 -10.17 -9.85
N GLY A 312 14.44 -8.89 -9.56
CA GLY A 312 14.70 -7.85 -10.56
C GLY A 312 15.97 -8.08 -11.36
N SER A 313 17.04 -8.48 -10.69
CA SER A 313 18.32 -8.81 -11.31
C SER A 313 18.39 -10.24 -11.88
N GLY A 314 17.27 -10.96 -11.91
CA GLY A 314 17.16 -12.30 -12.50
C GLY A 314 17.55 -13.45 -11.58
N HIS A 315 17.62 -13.22 -10.26
CA HIS A 315 17.85 -14.28 -9.26
C HIS A 315 16.52 -14.79 -8.69
N THR A 316 16.25 -16.08 -8.83
CA THR A 316 15.04 -16.73 -8.34
C THR A 316 15.38 -17.87 -7.37
N HIS A 317 14.39 -18.45 -6.70
CA HIS A 317 14.57 -19.66 -5.87
C HIS A 317 14.81 -20.93 -6.70
N THR A 318 14.84 -20.83 -8.03
CA THR A 318 15.13 -21.94 -8.94
C THR A 318 16.39 -21.71 -9.78
N GLY A 319 16.96 -20.50 -9.80
CA GLY A 319 18.16 -20.20 -10.57
C GLY A 319 18.85 -18.89 -10.20
N GLY A 320 20.13 -18.79 -10.58
CA GLY A 320 20.99 -17.64 -10.29
C GLY A 320 21.82 -17.79 -9.01
N THR A 321 22.65 -16.78 -8.71
CA THR A 321 23.60 -16.83 -7.59
C THR A 321 22.93 -16.88 -6.22
N TYR A 322 21.82 -16.15 -6.03
CA TYR A 322 21.18 -15.96 -4.73
C TYR A 322 19.96 -16.88 -4.50
N THR A 323 20.00 -18.08 -5.07
CA THR A 323 18.87 -19.03 -5.01
C THR A 323 18.48 -19.40 -3.58
N HIS A 324 19.45 -19.58 -2.69
CA HIS A 324 19.18 -19.92 -1.29
C HIS A 324 18.53 -18.75 -0.54
N GLU A 325 18.98 -17.53 -0.77
CA GLU A 325 18.44 -16.33 -0.15
C GLU A 325 16.98 -16.09 -0.59
N VAL A 326 16.70 -16.22 -1.89
CA VAL A 326 15.35 -16.08 -2.42
C VAL A 326 14.43 -17.18 -1.88
N ALA A 327 14.88 -18.44 -1.86
CA ALA A 327 14.11 -19.55 -1.29
C ALA A 327 13.81 -19.33 0.20
N GLY A 328 14.81 -18.89 0.98
CA GLY A 328 14.67 -18.58 2.40
C GLY A 328 13.68 -17.44 2.66
N GLY A 329 13.73 -16.37 1.85
CA GLY A 329 12.80 -15.26 1.96
C GLY A 329 11.35 -15.66 1.63
N LEU A 330 11.13 -16.44 0.57
CA LEU A 330 9.81 -16.95 0.22
C LEU A 330 9.25 -17.87 1.30
N GLU A 331 10.08 -18.75 1.86
CA GLU A 331 9.69 -19.63 2.96
C GLU A 331 9.38 -18.83 4.25
N TYR A 332 10.16 -17.79 4.55
CA TYR A 332 9.89 -16.88 5.65
C TYR A 332 8.50 -16.23 5.53
N LEU A 333 8.15 -15.74 4.34
CA LEU A 333 6.85 -15.15 4.06
C LEU A 333 5.72 -16.19 4.21
N ARG A 334 5.91 -17.39 3.64
CA ARG A 334 4.94 -18.49 3.71
C ARG A 334 4.62 -18.90 5.14
N GLN A 335 5.64 -19.04 6.00
CA GLN A 335 5.47 -19.42 7.40
C GLN A 335 4.72 -18.34 8.23
N ARG A 336 4.66 -17.11 7.74
CA ARG A 336 4.06 -15.95 8.44
C ARG A 336 2.81 -15.43 7.76
N GLN A 337 2.34 -16.09 6.69
CA GLN A 337 1.03 -15.81 6.13
C GLN A 337 -0.04 -16.13 7.16
N ARG A 338 -0.93 -15.17 7.38
CA ARG A 338 -2.03 -15.30 8.33
C ARG A 338 -3.19 -16.06 7.68
N VAL A 339 -4.11 -16.57 8.50
CA VAL A 339 -5.29 -17.34 8.05
C VAL A 339 -6.19 -16.53 7.11
N ASP A 340 -6.23 -15.21 7.26
CA ASP A 340 -6.96 -14.31 6.36
C ASP A 340 -6.26 -14.09 5.00
N GLY A 341 -5.10 -14.70 4.78
CA GLY A 341 -4.26 -14.58 3.59
C GLY A 341 -3.25 -13.43 3.67
N SER A 342 -3.30 -12.57 4.69
CA SER A 342 -2.44 -11.40 4.77
C SER A 342 -0.97 -11.76 5.06
N LEU A 343 -0.08 -10.97 4.47
CA LEU A 343 1.38 -11.08 4.57
C LEU A 343 2.00 -9.91 5.34
N TYR A 344 1.27 -9.22 6.20
CA TYR A 344 1.83 -8.10 6.97
C TYR A 344 2.52 -8.53 8.28
N GLY A 345 2.37 -9.79 8.71
CA GLY A 345 2.99 -10.32 9.92
C GLY A 345 2.64 -9.51 11.16
N GLU A 346 3.68 -9.08 11.88
CA GLU A 346 3.56 -8.30 13.13
C GLU A 346 3.64 -6.78 12.90
N ALA A 347 3.52 -6.30 11.66
CA ALA A 347 3.64 -4.88 11.36
C ALA A 347 2.61 -4.02 12.11
N ASN A 348 3.05 -2.84 12.56
CA ASN A 348 2.20 -1.83 13.18
C ASN A 348 1.20 -1.23 12.19
N PHE A 349 0.09 -0.68 12.69
CA PHE A 349 -1.05 -0.17 11.91
C PHE A 349 -0.65 0.58 10.61
N PHE A 350 0.23 1.57 10.71
CA PHE A 350 0.66 2.39 9.56
C PHE A 350 1.57 1.67 8.55
N ALA A 351 2.16 0.54 8.93
CA ALA A 351 3.06 -0.26 8.09
C ALA A 351 2.37 -1.52 7.53
N ARG A 352 1.27 -1.98 8.12
CA ARG A 352 0.63 -3.27 7.78
C ARG A 352 0.40 -3.42 6.29
N MET A 353 -0.35 -2.49 5.71
CA MET A 353 -0.75 -2.65 4.32
C MET A 353 0.38 -2.40 3.31
N TYR A 354 1.43 -1.63 3.66
CA TYR A 354 2.67 -1.61 2.88
C TYR A 354 3.41 -2.95 2.93
N CYS A 355 3.54 -3.53 4.14
CA CYS A 355 4.23 -4.80 4.32
C CYS A 355 3.52 -5.91 3.55
N HIS A 356 2.17 -5.93 3.64
CA HIS A 356 1.36 -6.86 2.89
C HIS A 356 1.61 -6.75 1.40
N SER A 357 1.44 -5.57 0.79
CA SER A 357 1.56 -5.42 -0.66
C SER A 357 2.97 -5.70 -1.17
N MET A 358 4.02 -5.22 -0.49
CA MET A 358 5.41 -5.50 -0.89
C MET A 358 5.72 -7.00 -0.85
N ALA A 359 5.25 -7.71 0.18
CA ALA A 359 5.41 -9.16 0.28
C ALA A 359 4.58 -9.91 -0.77
N THR A 360 3.31 -9.55 -0.97
CA THR A 360 2.45 -10.15 -1.99
C THR A 360 3.01 -9.93 -3.39
N PHE A 361 3.52 -8.73 -3.68
CA PHE A 361 4.17 -8.41 -4.93
C PHE A 361 5.38 -9.32 -5.17
N ALA A 362 6.27 -9.48 -4.19
CA ALA A 362 7.42 -10.38 -4.31
C ALA A 362 7.01 -11.84 -4.59
N VAL A 363 5.98 -12.33 -3.90
CA VAL A 363 5.46 -13.69 -4.08
C VAL A 363 4.87 -13.88 -5.49
N CYS A 364 4.05 -12.93 -5.96
CA CYS A 364 3.46 -13.00 -7.29
C CYS A 364 4.55 -12.90 -8.37
N GLU A 365 5.56 -12.04 -8.18
CA GLU A 365 6.65 -11.90 -9.15
C GLU A 365 7.49 -13.17 -9.20
N ALA A 366 7.79 -13.79 -8.06
CA ALA A 366 8.47 -15.09 -8.03
C ALA A 366 7.66 -16.19 -8.73
N LEU A 367 6.34 -16.24 -8.51
CA LEU A 367 5.46 -17.19 -9.21
C LEU A 367 5.47 -16.95 -10.71
N ALA A 368 5.31 -15.71 -11.16
CA ALA A 368 5.33 -15.34 -12.58
C ALA A 368 6.67 -15.66 -13.27
N LEU A 369 7.79 -15.51 -12.56
CA LEU A 369 9.14 -15.75 -13.10
C LEU A 369 9.48 -17.24 -13.20
N THR A 370 8.92 -18.09 -12.33
CA THR A 370 9.37 -19.48 -12.16
C THR A 370 8.31 -20.52 -12.50
N ASN A 371 7.04 -20.10 -12.57
CA ASN A 371 5.88 -20.97 -12.67
C ASN A 371 5.84 -22.08 -11.59
N ASP A 372 6.43 -21.83 -10.42
CA ASP A 372 6.45 -22.79 -9.32
C ASP A 372 5.10 -22.82 -8.61
N GLU A 373 4.26 -23.79 -8.98
CA GLU A 373 2.90 -23.98 -8.45
C GLU A 373 2.83 -24.04 -6.91
N ARG A 374 3.94 -24.37 -6.22
CA ARG A 374 3.99 -24.35 -4.75
C ARG A 374 3.77 -22.96 -4.16
N LEU A 375 4.05 -21.90 -4.91
CA LEU A 375 3.81 -20.51 -4.51
C LEU A 375 2.35 -20.08 -4.70
N GLU A 376 1.61 -20.75 -5.58
CA GLU A 376 0.26 -20.33 -5.99
C GLU A 376 -0.73 -20.22 -4.82
N PRO A 377 -0.83 -21.18 -3.87
CA PRO A 377 -1.76 -21.05 -2.75
C PRO A 377 -1.49 -19.81 -1.89
N MET A 378 -0.22 -19.52 -1.62
CA MET A 378 0.19 -18.34 -0.88
C MET A 378 -0.14 -17.06 -1.65
N ALA A 379 0.20 -17.01 -2.94
CA ALA A 379 -0.06 -15.87 -3.81
C ALA A 379 -1.56 -15.58 -3.90
N ARG A 380 -2.39 -16.60 -4.21
CA ARG A 380 -3.84 -16.48 -4.35
C ARG A 380 -4.52 -16.04 -3.05
N ALA A 381 -4.09 -16.56 -1.90
CA ALA A 381 -4.60 -16.13 -0.60
C ALA A 381 -4.25 -14.66 -0.29
N ALA A 382 -3.03 -14.23 -0.61
CA ALA A 382 -2.58 -12.87 -0.40
C ALA A 382 -3.26 -11.87 -1.35
N VAL A 383 -3.42 -12.21 -2.63
CA VAL A 383 -4.17 -11.41 -3.60
C VAL A 383 -5.64 -11.28 -3.19
N ARG A 384 -6.27 -12.36 -2.73
CA ARG A 384 -7.63 -12.30 -2.16
C ARG A 384 -7.73 -11.30 -1.00
N TYR A 385 -6.73 -11.28 -0.12
CA TYR A 385 -6.69 -10.29 0.95
C TYR A 385 -6.61 -8.86 0.40
N THR A 386 -5.69 -8.57 -0.54
CA THR A 386 -5.61 -7.28 -1.25
C THR A 386 -6.95 -6.87 -1.83
N LEU A 387 -7.62 -7.74 -2.60
CA LEU A 387 -8.92 -7.45 -3.22
C LEU A 387 -9.98 -7.13 -2.16
N SER A 388 -9.97 -7.86 -1.05
CA SER A 388 -10.90 -7.67 0.05
C SER A 388 -10.73 -6.34 0.78
N MET A 389 -9.54 -5.73 0.68
CA MET A 389 -9.20 -4.46 1.33
C MET A 389 -9.50 -3.23 0.46
N GLN A 390 -9.84 -3.42 -0.82
CA GLN A 390 -10.21 -2.31 -1.70
C GLN A 390 -11.51 -1.68 -1.21
N HIS A 391 -11.53 -0.35 -1.10
CA HIS A 391 -12.75 0.36 -0.72
C HIS A 391 -13.80 0.22 -1.85
N PRO A 392 -15.04 -0.21 -1.54
CA PRO A 392 -16.03 -0.55 -2.58
C PRO A 392 -16.50 0.65 -3.41
N THR A 393 -16.58 1.84 -2.79
CA THR A 393 -17.03 3.07 -3.47
C THR A 393 -15.90 4.00 -3.92
N ASP A 394 -14.88 4.29 -3.11
CA ASP A 394 -13.78 5.15 -3.58
C ASP A 394 -12.76 4.45 -4.47
N GLY A 395 -12.59 3.13 -4.31
CA GLY A 395 -11.73 2.28 -5.12
C GLY A 395 -10.24 2.24 -4.74
N GLY A 396 -9.84 2.95 -3.69
CA GLY A 396 -8.47 2.96 -3.18
C GLY A 396 -8.25 1.97 -2.02
N TRP A 397 -7.04 2.03 -1.47
CA TRP A 397 -6.61 1.26 -0.31
C TRP A 397 -6.00 2.18 0.73
N ARG A 398 -6.01 1.73 1.98
CA ARG A 398 -5.27 2.39 3.05
C ARG A 398 -4.73 1.42 4.09
N TYR A 399 -4.93 1.66 5.39
CA TYR A 399 -4.31 0.89 6.47
C TYR A 399 -5.22 -0.22 6.99
N GLN A 400 -6.54 -0.01 6.96
CA GLN A 400 -7.55 -0.99 7.33
C GLN A 400 -8.73 -0.98 6.36
N ARG A 401 -9.58 -2.02 6.42
CA ARG A 401 -10.77 -2.12 5.58
C ARG A 401 -11.73 -0.97 5.86
N GLY A 402 -12.28 -0.38 4.80
CA GLY A 402 -13.25 0.73 4.90
C GLY A 402 -12.62 2.11 5.08
N ASP A 403 -11.29 2.20 5.24
CA ASP A 403 -10.61 3.49 5.18
C ASP A 403 -10.73 4.08 3.77
N THR A 404 -10.97 5.39 3.70
CA THR A 404 -10.86 6.09 2.40
C THR A 404 -9.43 6.02 1.88
N GLY A 405 -9.30 5.69 0.60
CA GLY A 405 -8.01 5.37 0.00
C GLY A 405 -7.02 6.52 -0.07
N ASP A 406 -5.74 6.19 -0.22
CA ASP A 406 -4.68 7.15 -0.56
C ASP A 406 -3.80 6.67 -1.72
N THR A 407 -3.19 7.63 -2.42
CA THR A 407 -2.39 7.37 -3.63
C THR A 407 -1.15 6.53 -3.34
N SER A 408 -0.57 6.65 -2.14
CA SER A 408 0.66 5.92 -1.78
C SER A 408 0.45 4.44 -1.53
N GLN A 409 -0.74 4.10 -1.05
CA GLN A 409 -1.15 2.71 -0.87
C GLN A 409 -1.57 2.13 -2.21
N LEU A 410 -2.25 2.92 -3.05
CA LEU A 410 -2.67 2.51 -4.38
C LEU A 410 -1.50 1.96 -5.22
N GLY A 411 -0.37 2.64 -5.33
CA GLY A 411 0.72 2.20 -6.22
C GLY A 411 1.24 0.81 -5.88
N TRP A 412 1.44 0.50 -4.59
CA TRP A 412 1.87 -0.85 -4.19
C TRP A 412 0.82 -1.91 -4.49
N GLN A 413 -0.47 -1.61 -4.32
CA GLN A 413 -1.54 -2.55 -4.65
C GLN A 413 -1.62 -2.79 -6.16
N LEU A 414 -1.41 -1.76 -6.99
CA LEU A 414 -1.40 -1.93 -8.44
C LEU A 414 -0.25 -2.78 -8.92
N MET A 415 0.97 -2.58 -8.39
CA MET A 415 2.10 -3.47 -8.69
C MET A 415 1.83 -4.91 -8.27
N THR A 416 1.19 -5.09 -7.10
CA THR A 416 0.75 -6.41 -6.62
C THR A 416 -0.23 -7.06 -7.60
N LEU A 417 -1.30 -6.35 -7.97
CA LEU A 417 -2.34 -6.86 -8.87
C LEU A 417 -1.80 -7.14 -10.27
N LYS A 418 -0.89 -6.31 -10.79
CA LYS A 418 -0.23 -6.56 -12.07
C LYS A 418 0.66 -7.77 -12.04
N SER A 419 1.47 -7.92 -11.01
CA SER A 419 2.29 -9.12 -10.84
C SER A 419 1.44 -10.38 -10.67
N ALA A 420 0.30 -10.29 -9.99
CA ALA A 420 -0.67 -11.38 -9.89
C ALA A 420 -1.27 -11.76 -11.25
N GLN A 421 -1.64 -10.79 -12.10
CA GLN A 421 -2.10 -11.07 -13.47
C GLN A 421 -1.02 -11.80 -14.30
N LEU A 422 0.24 -11.34 -14.20
CA LEU A 422 1.37 -11.98 -14.88
C LEU A 422 1.66 -13.39 -14.36
N ALA A 423 1.29 -13.66 -13.11
CA ALA A 423 1.38 -14.98 -12.48
C ALA A 423 0.16 -15.88 -12.79
N GLY A 424 -0.75 -15.47 -13.67
CA GLY A 424 -1.96 -16.23 -14.01
C GLY A 424 -3.07 -16.19 -12.94
N ILE A 425 -3.01 -15.25 -11.99
CA ILE A 425 -4.06 -15.06 -10.99
C ILE A 425 -5.06 -14.02 -11.51
N ASP A 426 -6.30 -14.47 -11.73
CA ASP A 426 -7.38 -13.63 -12.23
C ASP A 426 -7.72 -12.49 -11.26
N ILE A 427 -7.76 -11.27 -11.82
CA ILE A 427 -8.18 -10.06 -11.11
C ILE A 427 -9.55 -9.63 -11.63
N PRO A 428 -10.58 -9.52 -10.78
CA PRO A 428 -11.92 -9.11 -11.21
C PRO A 428 -11.89 -7.75 -11.92
N PRO A 429 -12.53 -7.57 -13.10
CA PRO A 429 -12.49 -6.31 -13.86
C PRO A 429 -12.94 -5.07 -13.07
N ILE A 430 -13.93 -5.24 -12.18
CA ILE A 430 -14.43 -4.18 -11.28
C ILE A 430 -13.32 -3.57 -10.43
N THR A 431 -12.26 -4.33 -10.12
CA THR A 431 -11.09 -3.86 -9.38
C THR A 431 -10.42 -2.71 -10.14
N TRP A 432 -10.22 -2.87 -11.46
CA TRP A 432 -9.58 -1.86 -12.31
C TRP A 432 -10.47 -0.65 -12.55
N THR A 433 -11.78 -0.85 -12.68
CA THR A 433 -12.77 0.25 -12.73
C THR A 433 -12.69 1.11 -11.46
N ARG A 434 -12.60 0.47 -10.29
CA ARG A 434 -12.44 1.15 -8.99
C ARG A 434 -11.11 1.88 -8.88
N VAL A 435 -10.01 1.30 -9.34
CA VAL A 435 -8.71 1.98 -9.40
C VAL A 435 -8.79 3.24 -10.26
N ASP A 436 -9.38 3.14 -11.46
CA ASP A 436 -9.52 4.29 -12.36
C ASP A 436 -10.36 5.41 -11.72
N HIS A 437 -11.48 5.04 -11.07
CA HIS A 437 -12.29 5.95 -10.29
C HIS A 437 -11.49 6.65 -9.18
N PHE A 438 -10.72 5.91 -8.37
CA PHE A 438 -9.89 6.50 -7.33
C PHE A 438 -8.89 7.51 -7.90
N LEU A 439 -8.16 7.13 -8.96
CA LEU A 439 -7.17 7.99 -9.60
C LEU A 439 -7.80 9.26 -10.20
N ARG A 440 -9.06 9.21 -10.67
CA ARG A 440 -9.78 10.42 -11.10
C ARG A 440 -10.05 11.37 -9.93
N ARG A 441 -10.33 10.86 -8.73
CA ARG A 441 -10.61 11.68 -7.54
C ARG A 441 -9.38 12.42 -7.01
N VAL A 442 -8.19 11.82 -7.16
CA VAL A 442 -6.92 12.43 -6.74
C VAL A 442 -6.24 13.25 -7.86
N ARG A 443 -6.80 13.26 -9.08
CA ARG A 443 -6.31 14.02 -10.24
C ARG A 443 -6.38 15.53 -10.00
N ARG A 444 -5.34 16.25 -10.41
CA ARG A 444 -5.13 17.70 -10.26
C ARG A 444 -4.37 18.26 -11.45
N GLY A 445 -4.12 19.57 -11.44
CA GLY A 445 -3.45 20.28 -12.53
C GLY A 445 -4.43 20.73 -13.60
N ASN A 446 -4.00 21.70 -14.40
CA ASN A 446 -4.85 22.29 -15.44
C ASN A 446 -5.09 21.29 -16.58
N ALA A 447 -4.08 20.49 -16.91
CA ALA A 447 -4.20 19.42 -17.88
C ALA A 447 -4.66 18.09 -17.26
N GLY A 448 -4.67 17.99 -15.93
CA GLY A 448 -5.05 16.78 -15.21
C GLY A 448 -3.89 15.78 -15.02
N GLY A 449 -2.64 16.23 -15.15
CA GLY A 449 -1.44 15.41 -15.00
C GLY A 449 -0.93 15.29 -13.56
N LEU A 450 -1.34 16.19 -12.67
CA LEU A 450 -0.87 16.20 -11.29
C LEU A 450 -1.73 15.30 -10.40
N ALA A 451 -1.20 14.90 -9.25
CA ALA A 451 -1.97 14.12 -8.27
C ALA A 451 -1.74 14.56 -6.82
N ALA A 452 -2.80 14.41 -6.02
CA ALA A 452 -2.79 14.60 -4.58
C ALA A 452 -2.66 13.27 -3.84
N TYR A 453 -2.30 13.32 -2.55
CA TYR A 453 -2.27 12.13 -1.68
C TYR A 453 -3.67 11.56 -1.42
N ARG A 454 -4.66 12.45 -1.22
CA ARG A 454 -6.09 12.14 -1.05
C ARG A 454 -6.93 13.22 -1.75
N PRO A 455 -8.24 12.98 -1.99
CA PRO A 455 -9.10 13.90 -2.75
C PRO A 455 -9.24 15.33 -2.20
N HIS A 456 -8.77 15.64 -0.99
CA HIS A 456 -8.78 17.00 -0.43
C HIS A 456 -7.38 17.48 0.00
N SER A 457 -6.32 16.78 -0.41
CA SER A 457 -4.94 17.14 -0.12
C SER A 457 -4.33 17.99 -1.23
N SER A 458 -3.23 18.67 -0.92
CA SER A 458 -2.42 19.37 -1.91
C SER A 458 -1.73 18.39 -2.86
N VAL A 459 -1.34 18.91 -4.03
CA VAL A 459 -0.51 18.20 -5.00
C VAL A 459 0.87 17.95 -4.40
N SER A 460 1.47 16.81 -4.73
CA SER A 460 2.89 16.56 -4.46
C SER A 460 3.55 15.84 -5.62
N ARG A 461 4.84 16.08 -5.84
CA ARG A 461 5.63 15.41 -6.89
C ARG A 461 5.63 13.89 -6.74
N THR A 462 5.76 13.40 -5.50
CA THR A 462 5.70 11.98 -5.17
C THR A 462 4.42 11.33 -5.65
N MET A 463 3.27 11.92 -5.30
CA MET A 463 1.97 11.37 -5.70
C MET A 463 1.71 11.52 -7.20
N THR A 464 2.20 12.61 -7.82
CA THR A 464 2.15 12.76 -9.29
C THR A 464 2.94 11.65 -9.99
N ALA A 465 4.18 11.37 -9.56
CA ALA A 465 5.00 10.30 -10.14
C ALA A 465 4.33 8.92 -9.99
N GLU A 466 3.84 8.62 -8.79
CA GLU A 466 3.16 7.35 -8.50
C GLU A 466 1.85 7.22 -9.30
N ALA A 467 1.02 8.26 -9.35
CA ALA A 467 -0.20 8.25 -10.13
C ALA A 467 0.08 8.09 -11.63
N LEU A 468 1.11 8.77 -12.17
CA LEU A 468 1.52 8.62 -13.56
C LEU A 468 1.90 7.17 -13.88
N PHE A 469 2.70 6.52 -13.03
CA PHE A 469 3.04 5.11 -13.20
C PHE A 469 1.81 4.20 -13.06
N CYS A 470 0.95 4.45 -12.07
CA CYS A 470 -0.31 3.71 -11.91
C CYS A 470 -1.19 3.78 -13.16
N ARG A 471 -1.27 4.95 -13.80
CA ARG A 471 -2.01 5.14 -15.07
C ARG A 471 -1.40 4.32 -16.19
N GLN A 472 -0.08 4.26 -16.31
CA GLN A 472 0.61 3.42 -17.31
C GLN A 472 0.27 1.94 -17.12
N LEU A 473 0.23 1.45 -15.89
CA LEU A 473 -0.19 0.07 -15.61
C LEU A 473 -1.66 -0.19 -16.01
N GLN A 474 -2.53 0.82 -15.97
CA GLN A 474 -3.92 0.66 -16.39
C GLN A 474 -4.14 0.68 -17.91
N GLN A 475 -3.16 1.14 -18.70
CA GLN A 475 -3.33 1.29 -20.15
C GLN A 475 -3.64 -0.04 -20.86
N GLU A 476 -3.07 -1.15 -20.39
CA GLU A 476 -3.38 -2.50 -20.88
C GLU A 476 -4.88 -2.87 -20.73
N GLN A 477 -5.56 -2.24 -19.76
CA GLN A 477 -7.00 -2.42 -19.53
C GLN A 477 -7.84 -1.40 -20.29
N GLN A 478 -7.23 -0.62 -21.19
CA GLN A 478 -7.84 0.50 -21.90
C GLN A 478 -8.50 1.53 -20.96
N LEU A 479 -8.01 1.63 -19.71
CA LEU A 479 -8.45 2.56 -18.69
C LEU A 479 -7.34 3.55 -18.35
N GLY A 480 -7.72 4.70 -17.79
CA GLY A 480 -6.74 5.65 -17.24
C GLY A 480 -5.87 6.35 -18.29
N GLN A 481 -6.31 6.47 -19.54
CA GLN A 481 -5.60 7.24 -20.56
C GLN A 481 -5.48 8.72 -20.15
N LEU A 482 -4.26 9.25 -20.23
CA LEU A 482 -3.97 10.66 -20.03
C LEU A 482 -3.76 11.31 -21.40
N SER A 483 -4.14 12.59 -21.53
CA SER A 483 -3.79 13.38 -22.71
C SER A 483 -2.29 13.69 -22.72
N ASP A 484 -1.72 13.97 -23.90
CA ASP A 484 -0.32 14.39 -24.03
C ASP A 484 -0.01 15.62 -23.15
N ALA A 485 -0.96 16.55 -23.03
CA ALA A 485 -0.85 17.71 -22.16
C ALA A 485 -0.75 17.32 -20.67
N ALA A 486 -1.54 16.33 -20.24
CA ALA A 486 -1.49 15.81 -18.87
C ALA A 486 -0.17 15.08 -18.59
N ILE A 487 0.31 14.27 -19.54
CA ILE A 487 1.60 13.58 -19.42
C ILE A 487 2.73 14.60 -19.32
N LYS A 488 2.73 15.63 -20.20
CA LYS A 488 3.71 16.72 -20.16
C LYS A 488 3.68 17.49 -18.84
N GLU A 489 2.49 17.82 -18.32
CA GLU A 489 2.30 18.47 -17.02
C GLU A 489 2.87 17.63 -15.87
N ALA A 490 2.61 16.32 -15.89
CA ALA A 490 3.12 15.38 -14.90
C ALA A 490 4.65 15.29 -14.93
N ILE A 491 5.25 15.06 -16.11
CA ILE A 491 6.70 14.97 -16.31
C ILE A 491 7.38 16.25 -15.84
N ALA A 492 6.88 17.42 -16.27
CA ALA A 492 7.42 18.71 -15.86
C ALA A 492 7.30 18.96 -14.34
N SER A 493 6.32 18.37 -13.67
CA SER A 493 6.21 18.44 -12.21
C SER A 493 7.23 17.54 -11.52
N VAL A 494 7.39 16.30 -12.00
CA VAL A 494 8.31 15.31 -11.44
C VAL A 494 9.77 15.78 -11.55
N THR A 495 10.17 16.35 -12.70
CA THR A 495 11.56 16.76 -12.93
C THR A 495 11.95 18.10 -12.28
N LYS A 496 11.03 18.80 -11.60
CA LYS A 496 11.36 19.99 -10.79
C LYS A 496 12.25 19.69 -9.59
N GLU A 497 12.33 18.44 -9.15
CA GLU A 497 13.20 18.01 -8.06
C GLU A 497 13.95 16.75 -8.48
N LEU A 498 15.14 16.94 -9.04
CA LEU A 498 16.03 15.84 -9.41
C LEU A 498 16.68 15.19 -8.16
N PRO A 499 17.08 13.91 -8.24
CA PRO A 499 17.82 13.25 -7.16
C PRO A 499 19.09 14.01 -6.77
N THR A 500 19.30 14.16 -5.46
CA THR A 500 20.51 14.77 -4.87
C THR A 500 20.90 14.06 -3.58
N ALA A 501 22.17 14.17 -3.18
CA ALA A 501 22.66 13.57 -1.95
C ALA A 501 22.04 14.17 -0.67
N SER A 502 21.64 15.44 -0.69
CA SER A 502 21.09 16.16 0.47
C SER A 502 19.60 15.91 0.69
N ARG A 503 18.83 15.63 -0.37
CA ARG A 503 17.38 15.38 -0.31
C ARG A 503 17.06 14.00 -0.89
N ARG A 504 17.25 12.98 -0.05
CA ARG A 504 17.04 11.58 -0.43
C ARG A 504 15.62 11.14 -0.10
N ASN A 505 14.85 10.82 -1.14
CA ASN A 505 13.52 10.25 -1.02
C ASN A 505 13.39 9.06 -1.95
N PHE A 506 13.90 7.90 -1.51
CA PHE A 506 13.91 6.66 -2.30
C PHE A 506 12.53 6.22 -2.77
N TYR A 507 11.46 6.53 -2.02
CA TYR A 507 10.08 6.25 -2.43
C TYR A 507 9.71 7.04 -3.69
N PHE A 508 9.94 8.36 -3.65
CA PHE A 508 9.73 9.23 -4.80
C PHE A 508 10.61 8.81 -5.96
N TRP A 509 11.89 8.52 -5.68
CA TRP A 509 12.83 8.15 -6.72
C TRP A 509 12.42 6.88 -7.45
N TYR A 510 11.92 5.88 -6.73
CA TYR A 510 11.44 4.64 -7.31
C TYR A 510 10.29 4.88 -8.31
N TYR A 511 9.21 5.54 -7.88
CA TYR A 511 8.08 5.80 -8.76
C TYR A 511 8.39 6.77 -9.90
N ALA A 512 9.20 7.81 -9.65
CA ALA A 512 9.61 8.74 -10.70
C ALA A 512 10.48 8.04 -11.75
N THR A 513 11.39 7.17 -11.33
CA THR A 513 12.22 6.37 -12.24
C THR A 513 11.36 5.46 -13.12
N LEU A 514 10.40 4.75 -12.54
CA LEU A 514 9.46 3.91 -13.29
C LEU A 514 8.61 4.72 -14.28
N ALA A 515 8.02 5.82 -13.82
CA ALA A 515 7.13 6.65 -14.61
C ALA A 515 7.85 7.32 -15.79
N LEU A 516 9.04 7.89 -15.56
CA LEU A 516 9.83 8.57 -16.58
C LEU A 516 10.42 7.58 -17.57
N HIS A 517 10.97 6.44 -17.10
CA HIS A 517 11.52 5.41 -17.98
C HIS A 517 10.46 4.87 -18.95
N ARG A 518 9.22 4.58 -18.50
CA ARG A 518 8.14 4.15 -19.41
C ARG A 518 7.65 5.26 -20.35
N ASN A 519 7.78 6.54 -19.98
CA ASN A 519 7.36 7.65 -20.84
C ASN A 519 8.43 8.13 -21.83
N GLN A 520 9.69 7.71 -21.68
CA GLN A 520 10.82 8.30 -22.42
C GLN A 520 10.65 8.28 -23.96
N GLY A 521 9.91 7.30 -24.49
CA GLY A 521 9.64 7.17 -25.93
C GLY A 521 8.43 7.99 -26.45
N GLN A 522 7.67 8.66 -25.58
CA GLN A 522 6.43 9.34 -25.96
C GLN A 522 6.65 10.68 -26.68
N SER A 523 7.74 11.39 -26.35
CA SER A 523 8.11 12.66 -26.99
C SER A 523 9.57 13.00 -26.73
N ALA A 524 10.14 13.94 -27.50
CA ALA A 524 11.50 14.44 -27.26
C ALA A 524 11.66 15.04 -25.84
N ALA A 525 10.65 15.75 -25.34
CA ALA A 525 10.67 16.31 -23.99
C ALA A 525 10.61 15.22 -22.89
N ALA A 526 9.93 14.11 -23.14
CA ALA A 526 9.91 12.97 -22.22
C ALA A 526 11.26 12.24 -22.21
N ALA A 527 11.91 12.12 -23.37
CA ALA A 527 13.26 11.57 -23.49
C ALA A 527 14.29 12.42 -22.73
N GLU A 528 14.27 13.75 -22.93
CA GLU A 528 15.15 14.69 -22.22
C GLU A 528 14.91 14.65 -20.70
N ALA A 529 13.65 14.59 -20.28
CA ALA A 529 13.29 14.44 -18.87
C ALA A 529 13.83 13.14 -18.25
N TRP A 530 13.75 12.02 -18.98
CA TRP A 530 14.33 10.76 -18.55
C TRP A 530 15.86 10.85 -18.45
N GLU A 531 16.53 11.40 -19.46
CA GLU A 531 17.99 11.55 -19.47
C GLU A 531 18.48 12.38 -18.28
N ALA A 532 17.88 13.55 -18.05
CA ALA A 532 18.23 14.42 -16.92
C ALA A 532 17.98 13.73 -15.57
N TRP A 533 16.85 13.03 -15.44
CA TRP A 533 16.53 12.27 -14.23
C TRP A 533 17.52 11.13 -13.99
N ASN A 534 17.77 10.31 -15.00
CA ASN A 534 18.63 9.14 -14.93
C ASN A 534 20.09 9.52 -14.62
N HIS A 535 20.59 10.59 -15.24
CA HIS A 535 21.91 11.13 -14.94
C HIS A 535 22.03 11.57 -13.48
N ALA A 536 21.06 12.34 -12.96
CA ALA A 536 21.06 12.80 -11.57
C ALA A 536 20.91 11.63 -10.57
N LEU A 537 20.05 10.65 -10.89
CA LEU A 537 19.81 9.45 -10.08
C LEU A 537 21.08 8.61 -9.97
N THR A 538 21.67 8.20 -11.10
CA THR A 538 22.84 7.33 -11.13
C THR A 538 24.04 8.00 -10.48
N THR A 539 24.30 9.29 -10.78
CA THR A 539 25.35 10.08 -10.13
C THR A 539 25.18 10.08 -8.61
N THR A 540 23.97 10.33 -8.12
CA THR A 540 23.70 10.39 -6.68
C THR A 540 23.81 9.03 -6.01
N LEU A 541 23.23 7.98 -6.61
CA LEU A 541 23.26 6.63 -6.03
C LEU A 541 24.67 6.09 -5.96
N LEU A 542 25.46 6.25 -7.03
CA LEU A 542 26.86 5.82 -7.07
C LEU A 542 27.72 6.58 -6.05
N ALA A 543 27.53 7.89 -5.91
CA ALA A 543 28.29 8.71 -4.97
C ALA A 543 27.92 8.45 -3.49
N THR A 544 26.73 7.92 -3.21
CA THR A 544 26.23 7.74 -1.84
C THR A 544 26.16 6.28 -1.38
N GLN A 545 26.47 5.33 -2.27
CA GLN A 545 26.62 3.92 -1.91
C GLN A 545 27.76 3.77 -0.91
N GLN A 546 27.53 3.01 0.16
CA GLN A 546 28.53 2.70 1.16
C GLN A 546 29.47 1.60 0.65
N SER A 547 30.66 1.48 1.28
CA SER A 547 31.65 0.47 0.90
C SER A 547 31.17 -0.98 1.07
N ASP A 548 30.15 -1.20 1.92
CA ASP A 548 29.51 -2.50 2.11
C ASP A 548 28.42 -2.80 1.07
N GLY A 549 28.13 -1.87 0.15
CA GLY A 549 27.11 -1.99 -0.89
C GLY A 549 25.74 -1.41 -0.52
N SER A 550 25.53 -0.98 0.72
CA SER A 550 24.25 -0.46 1.22
C SER A 550 24.07 1.06 1.00
N TRP A 551 22.86 1.56 1.27
CA TRP A 551 22.59 3.01 1.37
C TRP A 551 22.09 3.39 2.76
N ASP A 552 22.51 4.57 3.21
CA ASP A 552 22.20 5.09 4.54
C ASP A 552 20.70 5.39 4.78
N VAL A 553 20.27 5.35 6.04
CA VAL A 553 18.87 5.51 6.46
C VAL A 553 18.42 6.97 6.61
N ASN A 554 19.34 7.94 6.63
CA ASN A 554 19.04 9.37 6.77
C ASN A 554 18.44 9.95 5.48
N THR A 555 17.16 9.66 5.30
CA THR A 555 16.35 9.91 4.10
C THR A 555 14.92 10.17 4.56
N ALA A 556 14.05 10.63 3.65
CA ALA A 556 12.65 10.91 3.98
C ALA A 556 11.89 9.75 4.65
N TRP A 557 12.22 8.50 4.29
CA TRP A 557 11.49 7.29 4.75
C TRP A 557 12.41 6.20 5.33
N GLY A 558 13.73 6.40 5.33
CA GLY A 558 14.69 5.41 5.81
C GLY A 558 14.61 5.16 7.31
N GLY A 559 14.18 6.14 8.10
CA GLY A 559 13.86 5.92 9.52
C GLY A 559 12.63 5.02 9.76
N CYS A 560 11.75 4.87 8.77
CA CYS A 560 10.64 3.91 8.81
C CYS A 560 11.10 2.53 8.36
N GLY A 561 11.73 2.41 7.17
CA GLY A 561 12.04 1.12 6.56
C GLY A 561 13.43 0.54 6.86
N GLY A 562 14.32 1.32 7.46
CA GLY A 562 15.70 0.92 7.73
C GLY A 562 16.57 0.76 6.48
N ARG A 563 17.77 0.20 6.67
CA ARG A 563 18.81 0.05 5.65
C ARG A 563 18.46 -0.98 4.59
N VAL A 564 17.64 -1.98 4.93
CA VAL A 564 17.12 -2.96 3.97
C VAL A 564 16.23 -2.26 2.94
N TYR A 565 15.31 -1.40 3.41
CA TYR A 565 14.44 -0.60 2.55
C TYR A 565 15.23 0.32 1.61
N THR A 566 16.20 1.09 2.14
CA THR A 566 16.98 2.04 1.33
C THR A 566 17.84 1.33 0.30
N THR A 567 18.46 0.20 0.68
CA THR A 567 19.31 -0.60 -0.22
C THR A 567 18.48 -1.28 -1.30
N ALA A 568 17.36 -1.91 -0.94
CA ALA A 568 16.48 -2.56 -1.89
C ALA A 568 15.89 -1.56 -2.90
N LEU A 569 15.35 -0.41 -2.46
CA LEU A 569 14.84 0.59 -3.39
C LEU A 569 15.92 1.21 -4.27
N SER A 570 17.16 1.36 -3.76
CA SER A 570 18.27 1.84 -4.58
C SER A 570 18.63 0.86 -5.68
N ALA A 571 18.69 -0.44 -5.37
CA ALA A 571 18.88 -1.49 -6.37
C ALA A 571 17.74 -1.50 -7.40
N LEU A 572 16.50 -1.48 -6.94
CA LEU A 572 15.30 -1.44 -7.79
C LEU A 572 15.27 -0.24 -8.76
N CYS A 573 15.76 0.92 -8.32
CA CYS A 573 15.94 2.08 -9.19
C CYS A 573 16.97 1.83 -10.30
N LEU A 574 18.09 1.17 -9.98
CA LEU A 574 19.16 0.87 -10.93
C LEU A 574 18.87 -0.36 -11.81
N GLU A 575 17.89 -1.18 -11.46
CA GLU A 575 17.42 -2.31 -12.26
C GLU A 575 16.43 -1.90 -13.38
N VAL A 576 15.97 -0.64 -13.40
CA VAL A 576 14.90 -0.17 -14.28
C VAL A 576 15.12 -0.49 -15.76
N TYR A 577 16.39 -0.56 -16.20
CA TYR A 577 16.77 -0.78 -17.59
C TYR A 577 16.36 -2.14 -18.15
N TYR A 578 16.18 -3.16 -17.30
CA TYR A 578 15.79 -4.52 -17.70
C TYR A 578 14.65 -5.12 -16.87
N ARG A 579 14.25 -4.46 -15.78
CA ARG A 579 13.24 -4.97 -14.86
C ARG A 579 11.87 -5.14 -15.51
N TYR A 580 11.50 -4.19 -16.38
CA TYR A 580 10.29 -4.21 -17.18
C TYR A 580 10.64 -3.90 -18.62
N ASN A 581 10.36 -4.83 -19.53
CA ASN A 581 10.49 -4.59 -20.95
C ASN A 581 9.58 -3.39 -21.34
N PRO A 582 10.11 -2.30 -21.92
CA PRO A 582 9.26 -1.23 -22.42
C PRO A 582 8.37 -1.81 -23.53
N ASP A 583 7.06 -1.56 -23.44
CA ASP A 583 6.08 -2.13 -24.37
C ASP A 583 6.55 -2.01 -25.83
N GLN A 584 6.58 -3.13 -26.56
CA GLN A 584 6.94 -3.21 -27.98
C GLN A 584 5.87 -2.58 -28.89
N SER A 585 5.27 -1.46 -28.50
CA SER A 585 4.66 -0.60 -29.50
C SER A 585 5.80 -0.12 -30.40
N PRO A 586 5.68 -0.23 -31.74
CA PRO A 586 6.74 0.14 -32.67
C PRO A 586 6.95 1.67 -32.64
N SER A 587 7.64 2.13 -31.61
CA SER A 587 8.31 3.41 -31.58
C SER A 587 9.46 3.29 -32.57
N LYS A 588 9.59 4.28 -33.46
CA LYS A 588 10.68 4.42 -34.42
C LYS A 588 12.02 4.66 -33.69
N ILE A 589 12.47 3.67 -32.93
CA ILE A 589 13.72 3.68 -32.15
C ILE A 589 14.91 3.36 -33.05
N ALA A 590 14.67 2.88 -34.27
CA ALA A 590 15.73 2.37 -35.15
C ALA A 590 16.50 3.43 -35.97
N ASP A 591 16.18 4.73 -35.91
CA ASP A 591 16.84 5.76 -36.75
C ASP A 591 17.29 7.01 -35.97
N ARG A 592 18.06 6.83 -34.89
CA ARG A 592 18.84 7.95 -34.32
C ARG A 592 20.32 7.62 -34.23
N ASP A 593 21.04 7.95 -35.30
CA ASP A 593 22.45 8.32 -35.24
C ASP A 593 22.61 9.47 -34.25
N GLY A 594 23.14 9.21 -33.06
CA GLY A 594 23.34 10.24 -32.04
C GLY A 594 23.54 9.77 -30.60
N TRP A 595 23.35 8.48 -30.29
CA TRP A 595 23.52 7.98 -28.92
C TRP A 595 24.98 7.82 -28.46
N HIS A 596 25.93 8.24 -29.28
CA HIS A 596 27.34 8.30 -28.90
C HIS A 596 27.75 9.77 -28.80
N SER A 597 27.77 10.33 -27.58
CA SER A 597 28.83 11.23 -27.07
C SER A 597 28.37 12.15 -25.93
N VAL A 598 28.46 11.70 -24.69
CA VAL A 598 28.82 12.60 -23.58
C VAL A 598 29.70 11.87 -22.57
N HIS A 599 30.88 11.41 -22.99
CA HIS A 599 32.04 11.23 -22.12
C HIS A 599 33.31 11.52 -22.92
N ARG A 600 33.82 12.74 -22.76
CA ARG A 600 35.25 13.04 -22.89
C ARG A 600 35.77 13.38 -21.51
#